data_AF-A0A291NFQ9-F1
#
_entry.id   AF-A0A291NFQ9-F1
#
_cell.length_a   1.000
_cell.length_b   1.000
_cell.length_c   1.000
_cell.angle_alpha   90.00
_cell.angle_beta   90.00
_cell.angle_gamma   90.00
#
_symmetry.space_group_name_H-M   'P 1'
#
loop_
_entity.id
_entity.type
_entity.pdbx_description
1 polymer ?
#
loop_
_entity_poly.entity_id
_entity_poly.type
_entity_poly.pdbx_seq_one_letter_code
_entity_poly.pdbx_strand_id
1 'polypeptide(L)'
;QLDSGEIRWIIDSVVGKEDGLGVENIHGSAAIARAYSRAYEETFTLTFVTGRTVGIGAYLARLGIRCIQRLDQPIILTGFSALNKLLGREVYSSHMQLGGPKIMATNGVVHLTVTDDLEGVSNILRWLSYVPANIGGPLPITKPLDPPDRPVAYIPENTCDPRAAIRGVDDSQGKWLGGMFDKDSFVETFEGWAKTVV
;
A
#
# COMPACT_ATOMS: atom_id res chain seq x y z
N GLN A 1 26.79 30.49 -40.45
CA GLN A 1 26.33 30.99 -41.76
C GLN A 1 26.77 29.96 -42.77
N LEU A 2 25.85 29.40 -43.56
CA LEU A 2 26.22 28.45 -44.60
C LEU A 2 26.85 29.21 -45.77
N ASP A 3 27.66 28.52 -46.58
CA ASP A 3 28.29 29.09 -47.77
C ASP A 3 27.27 29.64 -48.78
N SER A 4 26.01 29.21 -48.69
CA SER A 4 24.86 29.73 -49.46
C SER A 4 24.37 31.12 -49.05
N GLY A 5 24.91 31.71 -47.97
CA GLY A 5 24.41 32.94 -47.37
C GLY A 5 23.17 32.75 -46.48
N GLU A 6 22.63 31.53 -46.40
CA GLU A 6 21.50 31.19 -45.52
C GLU A 6 21.90 31.26 -44.03
N ILE A 7 21.11 31.98 -43.23
CA ILE A 7 21.26 32.05 -41.78
C ILE A 7 20.39 30.96 -41.15
N ARG A 8 21.02 30.04 -40.43
CA ARG A 8 20.35 29.05 -39.60
C ARG A 8 20.75 29.24 -38.14
N TRP A 9 19.76 29.22 -37.27
CA TRP A 9 19.96 29.24 -35.82
C TRP A 9 20.10 27.80 -35.35
N ILE A 10 21.30 27.45 -34.88
CA ILE A 10 21.54 26.14 -34.28
C ILE A 10 20.83 26.13 -32.93
N ILE A 11 19.94 25.16 -32.74
CA ILE A 11 19.30 24.95 -31.45
C ILE A 11 20.35 24.36 -30.52
N ASP A 12 20.73 25.13 -29.51
CA ASP A 12 21.58 24.66 -28.40
C ASP A 12 20.76 23.85 -27.40
N SER A 13 19.65 24.43 -26.95
CA SER A 13 18.79 23.86 -25.90
C SER A 13 17.32 24.11 -26.20
N VAL A 14 16.45 23.21 -25.74
CA VAL A 14 14.99 23.34 -25.82
C VAL A 14 14.41 23.42 -24.42
N VAL A 15 13.92 24.59 -24.03
CA VAL A 15 13.28 24.81 -22.72
C VAL A 15 11.77 24.51 -22.78
N GLY A 16 11.12 24.90 -23.88
CA GLY A 16 9.66 24.87 -23.99
C GLY A 16 9.02 26.13 -23.40
N LYS A 17 7.87 26.52 -23.95
CA LYS A 17 7.09 27.67 -23.46
C LYS A 17 6.16 27.30 -22.30
N GLU A 18 5.79 26.01 -22.24
CA GLU A 18 4.87 25.46 -21.24
C GLU A 18 5.64 25.02 -20.00
N ASP A 19 4.99 25.10 -18.85
CA ASP A 19 5.50 24.57 -17.58
C ASP A 19 5.15 23.08 -17.44
N GLY A 20 5.94 22.35 -16.65
CA GLY A 20 5.68 20.94 -16.35
C GLY A 20 6.03 19.98 -17.50
N LEU A 21 7.09 20.26 -18.23
CA LEU A 21 7.62 19.42 -19.31
C LEU A 21 8.77 18.51 -18.85
N GLY A 22 9.51 18.89 -17.80
CA GLY A 22 10.78 18.24 -17.48
C GLY A 22 11.17 18.25 -16.00
N VAL A 23 12.38 18.75 -15.72
CA VAL A 23 13.09 18.61 -14.44
C VAL A 23 12.37 19.31 -13.28
N GLU A 24 11.56 20.31 -13.57
CA GLU A 24 10.67 21.00 -12.63
C GLU A 24 9.64 20.04 -12.02
N ASN A 25 9.10 19.08 -12.79
CA ASN A 25 8.22 18.04 -12.26
C ASN A 25 8.97 17.06 -11.36
N ILE A 26 10.23 16.78 -11.66
CA ILE A 26 11.08 15.94 -10.82
C ILE A 26 11.38 16.64 -9.51
N HIS A 27 11.62 17.96 -9.54
CA HIS A 27 11.76 18.77 -8.34
C HIS A 27 10.48 18.73 -7.48
N GLY A 28 9.30 18.93 -8.10
CA GLY A 28 8.02 18.80 -7.42
C GLY A 28 7.78 17.41 -6.83
N SER A 29 8.14 16.36 -7.56
CA SER A 29 8.07 14.97 -7.10
C SER A 29 8.95 14.72 -5.87
N ALA A 30 10.18 15.25 -5.88
CA ALA A 30 11.08 15.16 -4.74
C ALA A 30 10.53 15.93 -3.52
N ALA A 31 9.91 17.09 -3.73
CA ALA A 31 9.32 17.88 -2.67
C ALA A 31 8.19 17.11 -1.95
N ILE A 32 7.29 16.47 -2.69
CA ILE A 32 6.20 15.68 -2.08
C ILE A 32 6.69 14.38 -1.46
N ALA A 33 7.70 13.71 -2.02
CA ALA A 33 8.34 12.56 -1.37
C ALA A 33 8.91 12.95 0.01
N ARG A 34 9.64 14.07 0.07
CA ARG A 34 10.21 14.58 1.32
C ARG A 34 9.12 14.93 2.33
N ALA A 35 8.08 15.63 1.90
CA ALA A 35 6.97 16.00 2.77
C ALA A 35 6.25 14.76 3.33
N TYR A 36 5.98 13.76 2.49
CA TYR A 36 5.29 12.55 2.91
C TYR A 36 6.15 11.66 3.81
N SER A 37 7.46 11.59 3.55
CA SER A 37 8.41 10.92 4.45
C SER A 37 8.42 11.54 5.84
N ARG A 38 8.35 12.88 5.95
CA ARG A 38 8.26 13.56 7.24
C ARG A 38 6.89 13.35 7.91
N ALA A 39 5.82 13.36 7.10
CA ALA A 39 4.47 13.13 7.60
C ALA A 39 4.31 11.76 8.26
N TYR A 40 5.04 10.73 7.82
CA TYR A 40 5.01 9.42 8.48
C TYR A 40 5.50 9.47 9.95
N GLU A 41 6.48 10.32 10.25
CA GLU A 41 7.00 10.49 11.63
C GLU A 41 6.07 11.37 12.48
N GLU A 42 5.31 12.24 11.83
CA GLU A 42 4.47 13.25 12.49
C GLU A 42 2.99 12.85 12.53
N THR A 43 2.50 11.89 11.75
CA THR A 43 1.06 11.57 11.74
C THR A 43 0.78 10.17 11.21
N PHE A 44 -0.47 9.74 11.31
CA PHE A 44 -0.92 8.54 10.62
C PHE A 44 -0.95 8.79 9.10
N THR A 45 -0.09 8.07 8.37
CA THR A 45 -0.08 8.04 6.91
C THR A 45 -0.64 6.72 6.40
N LEU A 46 -1.44 6.78 5.34
CA LEU A 46 -1.91 5.63 4.60
C LEU A 46 -2.08 6.00 3.13
N THR A 47 -1.67 5.10 2.23
CA THR A 47 -1.92 5.21 0.80
C THR A 47 -2.90 4.12 0.36
N PHE A 48 -3.94 4.51 -0.39
CA PHE A 48 -4.84 3.57 -1.05
C PHE A 48 -4.67 3.63 -2.56
N VAL A 49 -4.22 2.52 -3.14
CA VAL A 49 -3.97 2.36 -4.57
C VAL A 49 -5.25 1.87 -5.25
N THR A 50 -6.08 2.83 -5.68
CA THR A 50 -7.34 2.63 -6.41
C THR A 50 -7.18 2.57 -7.94
N GLY A 51 -6.04 3.07 -8.45
CA GLY A 51 -5.72 3.08 -9.87
C GLY A 51 -4.25 2.77 -10.12
N ARG A 52 -3.85 2.72 -11.39
CA ARG A 52 -2.45 2.53 -11.78
C ARG A 52 -1.57 3.63 -11.18
N THR A 53 -0.65 3.23 -10.30
CA THR A 53 0.24 4.12 -9.56
C THR A 53 1.65 4.03 -10.12
N VAL A 54 2.20 5.14 -10.62
CA VAL A 54 3.45 5.17 -11.40
C VAL A 54 4.46 6.16 -10.83
N GLY A 55 5.74 5.81 -10.86
CA GLY A 55 6.85 6.73 -10.55
C GLY A 55 6.77 7.26 -9.13
N ILE A 56 6.62 8.59 -8.97
CA ILE A 56 6.49 9.21 -7.64
C ILE A 56 5.31 8.64 -6.84
N GLY A 57 4.21 8.26 -7.49
CA GLY A 57 3.09 7.62 -6.79
C GLY A 57 3.48 6.30 -6.14
N ALA A 58 4.36 5.51 -6.78
CA ALA A 58 4.85 4.25 -6.22
C ALA A 58 5.79 4.50 -5.03
N TYR A 59 6.61 5.55 -5.10
CA TYR A 59 7.39 6.01 -3.94
C TYR A 59 6.49 6.46 -2.80
N LEU A 60 5.43 7.23 -3.05
CA LEU A 60 4.51 7.66 -2.00
C LEU A 60 3.82 6.47 -1.33
N ALA A 61 3.36 5.48 -2.11
CA ALA A 61 2.81 4.23 -1.57
C ALA A 61 3.78 3.51 -0.62
N ARG A 62 5.09 3.63 -0.86
CA ARG A 62 6.12 3.08 0.04
C ARG A 62 6.46 4.02 1.22
N LEU A 63 6.60 5.32 0.98
CA LEU A 63 7.05 6.30 1.99
C LEU A 63 6.02 6.52 3.09
N GLY A 64 4.73 6.37 2.79
CA GLY A 64 3.66 6.40 3.80
C GLY A 64 3.58 5.14 4.65
N ILE A 65 4.42 4.13 4.36
CA ILE A 65 4.49 2.80 4.97
C ILE A 65 3.21 1.98 4.78
N ARG A 66 2.07 2.45 5.30
CA ARG A 66 0.78 1.76 5.26
C ARG A 66 0.17 1.87 3.87
N CYS A 67 -0.03 0.74 3.21
CA CYS A 67 -0.54 0.71 1.85
C CYS A 67 -1.65 -0.35 1.70
N ILE A 68 -2.77 0.08 1.13
CA ILE A 68 -3.86 -0.79 0.67
C ILE A 68 -3.81 -0.80 -0.86
N GLN A 69 -3.91 -1.97 -1.48
CA GLN A 69 -3.85 -2.12 -2.94
C GLN A 69 -5.09 -2.84 -3.46
N ARG A 70 -5.72 -2.29 -4.50
CA ARG A 70 -6.74 -3.04 -5.24
C ARG A 70 -6.15 -4.19 -6.06
N LEU A 71 -6.86 -5.32 -6.10
CA LEU A 71 -6.37 -6.54 -6.74
C LEU A 71 -6.03 -6.38 -8.22
N ASP A 72 -6.71 -5.46 -8.91
CA ASP A 72 -6.61 -5.19 -10.33
C ASP A 72 -5.72 -3.97 -10.68
N GLN A 73 -5.02 -3.38 -9.69
CA GLN A 73 -4.28 -2.13 -9.87
C GLN A 73 -2.80 -2.29 -9.55
N PRO A 74 -1.89 -1.84 -10.45
CA PRO A 74 -0.45 -2.01 -10.25
C PRO A 74 0.22 -0.80 -9.58
N ILE A 75 1.28 -1.07 -8.81
CA ILE A 75 2.24 -0.08 -8.29
C ILE A 75 3.57 -0.28 -9.04
N ILE A 76 4.00 0.67 -9.87
CA ILE A 76 5.17 0.50 -10.75
C ILE A 76 6.04 1.75 -10.83
N LEU A 77 7.31 1.61 -11.14
CA LEU A 77 8.16 2.75 -11.52
C LEU A 77 8.07 3.03 -13.02
N THR A 78 8.17 1.97 -13.83
CA THR A 78 8.21 2.05 -15.29
C THR A 78 7.20 1.07 -15.89
N GLY A 79 6.55 1.49 -16.98
CA GLY A 79 5.61 0.66 -17.70
C GLY A 79 6.26 -0.54 -18.40
N PHE A 80 5.52 -1.65 -18.52
CA PHE A 80 6.05 -2.90 -19.10
C PHE A 80 6.47 -2.74 -20.57
N SER A 81 5.73 -1.93 -21.35
CA SER A 81 6.05 -1.65 -22.76
C SER A 81 7.37 -0.90 -22.92
N ALA A 82 7.66 0.06 -22.04
CA ALA A 82 8.93 0.77 -22.02
C ALA A 82 10.09 -0.16 -21.66
N LEU A 83 9.90 -1.07 -20.70
CA LEU A 83 10.88 -2.10 -20.36
C LEU A 83 11.14 -3.07 -21.51
N ASN A 84 10.09 -3.56 -22.18
CA ASN A 84 10.25 -4.43 -23.34
C ASN A 84 11.02 -3.73 -24.47
N LYS A 85 10.72 -2.46 -24.73
CA LYS A 85 11.44 -1.64 -25.72
C LYS A 85 12.92 -1.47 -25.35
N LEU A 86 13.21 -1.21 -24.08
CA LEU A 86 14.58 -1.13 -23.57
C LEU A 86 15.34 -2.46 -23.73
N LEU A 87 14.65 -3.58 -23.50
CA LEU A 87 15.23 -4.93 -23.58
C LEU A 87 15.27 -5.50 -25.01
N GLY A 88 14.64 -4.82 -25.98
CA GLY A 88 14.56 -5.27 -27.37
C GLY A 88 13.73 -6.53 -27.60
N ARG A 89 12.93 -6.96 -26.61
CA ARG A 89 12.08 -8.18 -26.69
C ARG A 89 10.90 -8.11 -25.74
N GLU A 90 9.86 -8.89 -26.01
CA GLU A 90 8.66 -8.97 -25.19
C GLU A 90 8.88 -9.87 -23.96
N VAL A 91 9.36 -9.28 -22.87
CA VAL A 91 9.57 -10.01 -21.61
C VAL A 91 8.31 -10.02 -20.74
N TYR A 92 7.61 -8.88 -20.70
CA TYR A 92 6.42 -8.70 -19.87
C TYR A 92 5.18 -8.50 -20.74
N SER A 93 4.03 -8.97 -20.28
CA SER A 93 2.74 -8.84 -20.96
C SER A 93 1.76 -7.90 -20.23
N SER A 94 2.03 -7.55 -18.98
CA SER A 94 1.16 -6.64 -18.22
C SER A 94 1.90 -5.90 -17.10
N HIS A 95 1.35 -4.76 -16.67
CA HIS A 95 1.83 -4.05 -15.48
C HIS A 95 1.67 -4.87 -14.19
N MET A 96 0.70 -5.79 -14.14
CA MET A 96 0.45 -6.64 -12.96
C MET A 96 1.59 -7.61 -12.68
N GLN A 97 2.37 -8.00 -13.70
CA GLN A 97 3.59 -8.80 -13.51
C GLN A 97 4.71 -8.03 -12.81
N LEU A 98 4.67 -6.70 -12.86
CA LEU A 98 5.69 -5.82 -12.26
C LEU A 98 5.28 -5.31 -10.89
N GLY A 99 3.98 -5.03 -10.72
CA GLY A 99 3.48 -4.25 -9.60
C GLY A 99 2.13 -4.67 -9.05
N GLY A 100 1.60 -5.82 -9.47
CA GLY A 100 0.35 -6.35 -8.92
C GLY A 100 0.53 -6.92 -7.51
N PRO A 101 -0.56 -7.33 -6.84
CA PRO A 101 -0.54 -7.91 -5.49
C PRO A 101 0.38 -9.13 -5.35
N LYS A 102 0.51 -9.95 -6.41
CA LYS A 102 1.44 -11.10 -6.43
C LYS A 102 2.90 -10.71 -6.20
N ILE A 103 3.24 -9.45 -6.44
CA ILE A 103 4.56 -8.86 -6.17
C ILE A 103 4.52 -8.04 -4.88
N MET A 104 3.57 -7.10 -4.76
CA MET A 104 3.61 -6.08 -3.70
C MET A 104 3.06 -6.54 -2.35
N ALA A 105 2.13 -7.50 -2.33
CA ALA A 105 1.63 -8.10 -1.09
C ALA A 105 2.57 -9.22 -0.58
N THR A 106 3.47 -9.70 -1.42
CA THR A 106 4.41 -10.79 -1.10
C THR A 106 5.81 -10.29 -0.75
N ASN A 107 6.04 -8.98 -0.79
CA ASN A 107 7.33 -8.34 -0.49
C ASN A 107 7.26 -7.29 0.65
N GLY A 108 6.11 -7.15 1.30
CA GLY A 108 5.94 -6.22 2.43
C GLY A 108 5.76 -4.74 2.05
N VAL A 109 5.49 -4.42 0.78
CA VAL A 109 5.07 -3.06 0.39
C VAL A 109 3.60 -2.84 0.74
N VAL A 110 2.75 -3.81 0.45
CA VAL A 110 1.30 -3.73 0.65
C VAL A 110 0.87 -4.49 1.89
N HIS A 111 0.11 -3.81 2.74
CA HIS A 111 -0.39 -4.33 4.00
C HIS A 111 -1.70 -5.10 3.80
N LEU A 112 -2.58 -4.60 2.92
CA LEU A 112 -3.89 -5.19 2.65
C LEU A 112 -4.19 -5.13 1.15
N THR A 113 -4.88 -6.16 0.65
CA THR A 113 -5.41 -6.19 -0.71
C THR A 113 -6.92 -6.23 -0.68
N VAL A 114 -7.57 -5.50 -1.58
CA VAL A 114 -9.04 -5.36 -1.62
C VAL A 114 -9.57 -5.57 -3.04
N THR A 115 -10.81 -6.03 -3.17
CA THR A 115 -11.46 -6.31 -4.45
C THR A 115 -11.94 -5.03 -5.15
N ASP A 116 -12.35 -4.03 -4.38
CA ASP A 116 -12.93 -2.79 -4.88
C ASP A 116 -12.64 -1.59 -3.96
N ASP A 117 -13.07 -0.40 -4.41
CA ASP A 117 -12.85 0.86 -3.70
C ASP A 117 -13.65 0.96 -2.39
N LEU A 118 -14.82 0.33 -2.32
CA LEU A 118 -15.66 0.36 -1.12
C LEU A 118 -15.03 -0.44 0.01
N GLU A 119 -14.54 -1.65 -0.29
CA GLU A 119 -13.77 -2.46 0.65
C GLU A 119 -12.48 -1.73 1.07
N GLY A 120 -11.81 -1.06 0.12
CA GLY A 120 -10.65 -0.21 0.41
C GLY A 120 -10.96 0.85 1.45
N VAL A 121 -11.99 1.67 1.23
CA VAL A 121 -12.40 2.73 2.16
C VAL A 121 -12.87 2.15 3.50
N SER A 122 -13.60 1.03 3.49
CA SER A 122 -14.01 0.32 4.71
C SER A 122 -12.80 -0.07 5.57
N ASN A 123 -11.75 -0.62 4.95
CA ASN A 123 -10.50 -0.95 5.63
C ASN A 123 -9.75 0.29 6.14
N ILE A 124 -9.79 1.42 5.42
CA ILE A 124 -9.21 2.69 5.91
C ILE A 124 -9.91 3.10 7.21
N LEU A 125 -11.26 3.11 7.23
CA LEU A 125 -12.03 3.49 8.41
C LEU A 125 -11.80 2.51 9.57
N ARG A 126 -11.74 1.20 9.28
CA ARG A 126 -11.42 0.17 10.28
C ARG A 126 -10.00 0.33 10.83
N TRP A 127 -9.03 0.76 10.04
CA TRP A 127 -7.70 1.02 10.56
C TRP A 127 -7.68 2.26 11.45
N LEU A 128 -8.34 3.34 11.00
CA LEU A 128 -8.48 4.58 11.75
C LEU A 128 -9.23 4.41 13.07
N SER A 129 -10.14 3.43 13.20
CA SER A 129 -10.83 3.17 14.47
C SER A 129 -9.88 2.72 15.60
N TYR A 130 -8.66 2.29 15.28
CA TYR A 130 -7.62 1.94 16.25
C TYR A 130 -6.58 3.05 16.46
N VAL A 131 -6.73 4.21 15.79
CA VAL A 131 -5.73 5.28 15.78
C VAL A 131 -6.25 6.49 16.57
N PRO A 132 -5.42 7.12 17.42
CA PRO A 132 -5.78 8.38 18.07
C PRO A 132 -6.15 9.47 17.06
N ALA A 133 -7.07 10.36 17.44
CA ALA A 133 -7.50 11.47 16.57
C ALA A 133 -6.38 12.48 16.26
N ASN A 134 -5.35 12.55 17.10
CA ASN A 134 -4.17 13.40 16.93
C ASN A 134 -2.96 12.81 17.66
N ILE A 135 -1.77 13.31 17.33
CA ILE A 135 -0.50 12.90 17.93
C ILE A 135 -0.54 13.13 19.43
N GLY A 136 -0.19 12.10 20.21
CA GLY A 136 -0.20 12.17 21.67
C GLY A 136 -1.59 12.20 22.29
N GLY A 137 -2.65 12.11 21.49
CA GLY A 137 -4.02 11.97 21.97
C GLY A 137 -4.27 10.59 22.61
N PRO A 138 -5.39 10.45 23.35
CA PRO A 138 -5.76 9.18 23.95
C PRO A 138 -6.09 8.13 22.88
N LEU A 139 -5.85 6.85 23.21
CA LEU A 139 -6.30 5.73 22.38
C LEU A 139 -7.84 5.72 22.31
N PRO A 140 -8.43 5.36 21.15
CA PRO A 140 -9.88 5.29 20.98
C PRO A 140 -10.48 4.05 21.66
N ILE A 141 -10.50 4.05 23.00
CA ILE A 141 -11.05 2.95 23.79
C ILE A 141 -12.57 2.96 23.69
N THR A 142 -13.15 1.85 23.26
CA THR A 142 -14.60 1.65 23.19
C THR A 142 -15.06 0.65 24.24
N LYS A 143 -16.37 0.65 24.54
CA LYS A 143 -16.95 -0.38 25.41
C LYS A 143 -16.94 -1.71 24.65
N PRO A 144 -16.28 -2.76 25.17
CA PRO A 144 -16.22 -4.03 24.46
C PRO A 144 -17.60 -4.69 24.48
N LEU A 145 -17.96 -5.31 23.35
CA LEU A 145 -19.12 -6.21 23.26
C LEU A 145 -18.78 -7.61 23.80
N ASP A 146 -17.49 -7.95 23.75
CA ASP A 146 -16.93 -9.20 24.25
C ASP A 146 -16.43 -9.00 25.70
N PRO A 147 -16.98 -9.70 26.72
CA PRO A 147 -16.61 -9.46 28.12
C PRO A 147 -15.14 -9.79 28.39
N PRO A 148 -14.36 -8.88 29.02
CA PRO A 148 -12.93 -9.10 29.27
C PRO A 148 -12.66 -10.23 30.29
N ASP A 149 -13.65 -10.60 31.10
CA ASP A 149 -13.60 -11.65 32.10
C ASP A 149 -13.98 -13.04 31.55
N ARG A 150 -14.32 -13.16 30.26
CA ARG A 150 -14.61 -14.47 29.66
C ARG A 150 -13.34 -15.33 29.59
N PRO A 151 -13.45 -16.67 29.72
CA PRO A 151 -12.33 -17.55 29.45
C PRO A 151 -11.96 -17.57 27.95
N VAL A 152 -10.69 -17.86 27.66
CA VAL A 152 -10.26 -18.26 26.31
C VAL A 152 -10.69 -19.70 26.10
N ALA A 153 -11.56 -19.93 25.11
CA ALA A 153 -12.14 -21.24 24.83
C ALA A 153 -11.39 -22.01 23.74
N TYR A 154 -10.60 -21.33 22.91
CA TYR A 154 -9.69 -21.99 21.97
C TYR A 154 -8.50 -22.61 22.71
N ILE A 155 -8.44 -23.94 22.71
CA ILE A 155 -7.33 -24.71 23.31
C ILE A 155 -6.79 -25.64 22.21
N PRO A 156 -5.62 -25.37 21.62
CA PRO A 156 -5.04 -26.22 20.59
C PRO A 156 -4.51 -27.52 21.21
N GLU A 157 -4.82 -28.67 20.59
CA GLU A 157 -4.35 -29.97 21.08
C GLU A 157 -2.90 -30.28 20.67
N ASN A 158 -2.52 -29.92 19.44
CA ASN A 158 -1.20 -30.25 18.87
C ASN A 158 -0.55 -29.03 18.20
N THR A 159 -1.19 -28.52 17.16
CA THR A 159 -0.71 -27.35 16.41
C THR A 159 -1.60 -26.16 16.73
N CYS A 160 -0.97 -25.07 17.17
CA CYS A 160 -1.66 -23.81 17.40
C CYS A 160 -1.78 -23.04 16.09
N ASP A 161 -3.00 -22.74 15.64
CA ASP A 161 -3.21 -21.69 14.67
C ASP A 161 -3.16 -20.35 15.40
N PRO A 162 -2.16 -19.48 15.13
CA PRO A 162 -2.05 -18.20 15.81
C PRO A 162 -3.27 -17.31 15.59
N ARG A 163 -3.93 -17.38 14.42
CA ARG A 163 -5.13 -16.59 14.15
C ARG A 163 -6.29 -17.03 15.03
N ALA A 164 -6.49 -18.35 15.16
CA ALA A 164 -7.51 -18.90 16.07
C ALA A 164 -7.21 -18.56 17.53
N ALA A 165 -5.94 -18.59 17.95
CA ALA A 165 -5.55 -18.15 19.30
C ALA A 165 -5.87 -16.66 19.55
N ILE A 166 -5.72 -15.81 18.53
CA ILE A 166 -5.99 -14.37 18.62
C ILE A 166 -7.49 -14.08 18.58
N ARG A 167 -8.19 -14.45 17.49
CA ARG A 167 -9.59 -14.03 17.21
C ARG A 167 -10.65 -15.09 17.51
N GLY A 168 -10.24 -16.27 17.93
CA GLY A 168 -11.10 -17.44 18.05
C GLY A 168 -11.40 -18.10 16.69
N VAL A 169 -12.14 -19.19 16.75
CA VAL A 169 -12.57 -19.99 15.59
C VAL A 169 -13.92 -20.64 15.86
N ASP A 170 -14.74 -20.83 14.83
CA ASP A 170 -15.99 -21.59 14.97
C ASP A 170 -15.70 -23.10 14.94
N ASP A 171 -16.31 -23.84 15.86
CA ASP A 171 -16.24 -25.31 15.86
C ASP A 171 -17.13 -25.94 14.78
N SER A 172 -17.12 -27.27 14.68
CA SER A 172 -17.92 -28.02 13.70
C SER A 172 -19.45 -27.86 13.87
N GLN A 173 -19.90 -27.32 15.01
CA GLN A 173 -21.30 -27.05 15.32
C GLN A 173 -21.64 -25.55 15.17
N GLY A 174 -20.69 -24.72 14.73
CA GLY A 174 -20.86 -23.28 14.58
C GLY A 174 -20.80 -22.52 15.90
N LYS A 175 -20.36 -23.15 17.00
CA LYS A 175 -20.10 -22.45 18.26
C LYS A 175 -18.73 -21.81 18.20
N TRP A 176 -18.69 -20.50 18.44
CA TRP A 176 -17.43 -19.76 18.49
C TRP A 176 -16.62 -20.14 19.74
N LEU A 177 -15.41 -20.65 19.51
CA LEU A 177 -14.38 -20.88 20.51
C LEU A 177 -13.54 -19.60 20.62
N GLY A 178 -13.85 -18.77 21.61
CA GLY A 178 -13.23 -17.46 21.80
C GLY A 178 -11.71 -17.52 21.99
N GLY A 179 -11.00 -16.65 21.27
CA GLY A 179 -9.55 -16.43 21.38
C GLY A 179 -9.20 -15.45 22.50
N MET A 180 -7.96 -14.96 22.48
CA MET A 180 -7.41 -14.05 23.48
C MET A 180 -7.93 -12.61 23.35
N PHE A 181 -8.24 -12.16 22.14
CA PHE A 181 -8.74 -10.81 21.87
C PHE A 181 -10.24 -10.79 21.63
N ASP A 182 -10.83 -9.60 21.71
CA ASP A 182 -12.24 -9.34 21.44
C ASP A 182 -12.64 -9.92 20.08
N LYS A 183 -13.79 -10.59 20.04
CA LYS A 183 -14.36 -11.09 18.78
C LYS A 183 -14.42 -9.99 17.72
N ASP A 184 -14.03 -10.33 16.48
CA ASP A 184 -14.05 -9.45 15.31
C ASP A 184 -13.15 -8.19 15.41
N SER A 185 -12.27 -8.10 16.41
CA SER A 185 -11.34 -6.97 16.58
C SER A 185 -10.02 -7.11 15.81
N PHE A 186 -9.56 -8.35 15.59
CA PHE A 186 -8.27 -8.60 14.93
C PHE A 186 -8.29 -8.18 13.46
N VAL A 187 -7.38 -7.28 13.08
CA VAL A 187 -7.12 -6.88 11.70
C VAL A 187 -5.72 -7.31 11.34
N GLU A 188 -5.61 -8.36 10.53
CA GLU A 188 -4.33 -8.84 10.06
C GLU A 188 -3.84 -7.99 8.89
N THR A 189 -2.57 -7.62 8.91
CA THR A 189 -1.88 -6.99 7.78
C THR A 189 -0.70 -7.84 7.37
N PHE A 190 -0.26 -7.72 6.11
CA PHE A 190 0.86 -8.48 5.54
C PHE A 190 0.65 -10.00 5.43
N GLU A 191 -0.61 -10.46 5.32
CA GLU A 191 -0.92 -11.90 5.17
C GLU A 191 -0.13 -12.58 4.02
N GLY A 192 0.24 -11.82 2.98
CA GLY A 192 0.99 -12.30 1.83
C GLY A 192 2.50 -12.46 2.02
N TRP A 193 3.11 -11.87 3.05
CA TRP A 193 4.57 -11.74 3.22
C TRP A 193 5.04 -12.27 4.57
N ALA A 194 6.19 -12.96 4.59
CA ALA A 194 6.83 -13.47 5.82
C ALA A 194 5.85 -14.26 6.75
N LYS A 195 5.03 -15.13 6.15
CA LYS A 195 3.88 -15.84 6.75
C LYS A 195 4.17 -16.72 7.98
N THR A 196 5.44 -16.82 8.38
CA THR A 196 5.84 -17.49 9.63
C THR A 196 5.55 -16.65 10.87
N VAL A 197 5.17 -15.38 10.69
CA VAL A 197 4.75 -14.46 11.75
C VAL A 197 3.33 -13.98 11.44
N VAL A 198 2.51 -13.90 12.48
CA VAL A 198 1.16 -13.32 12.49
C VAL A 198 1.11 -12.29 13.60
#